data_AF-A0A7V9ZYC0-F1
#
_entry.id   AF-A0A7V9ZYC0-F1
#
_cell.length_a   1.000
_cell.length_b   1.000
_cell.length_c   1.000
_cell.angle_alpha   90.00
_cell.angle_beta   90.00
_cell.angle_gamma   90.00
#
_symmetry.space_group_name_H-M   'P 1'
#
loop_
_entity.id
_entity.type
_entity.pdbx_description
1 polymer ?
#
loop_
_entity_poly.entity_id
_entity_poly.type
_entity_poly.pdbx_seq_one_letter_code
_entity_poly.pdbx_strand_id
1 'polypeptide(L)'
;MSPAEIPLKPPTAATVAIAAGEVSRGEVEQVERALIDASTRVPVLMFYTSAVVWLLIGTLLGGLTAFKSHMPDMFAGVSFLTWGRIRPAHMNTMLFGWASMVGIGTSIWLMARLCRTTLRHPLLLVAGAAFWNLGVIVGLVGIFAGQSTGYQWLEFPPYAAAILFVAYSLIVSWAVLMFRFRREGHIYITQWYLLGAFLWFPWLYGATQMMLFVVPVQGVMQAAVNWWFANNFMFLWLGSIGLGTAYYMIPKVIGRPVYSYHLAAIGFWTYAFFGSWTGMQRLVDGPFPAWMITASIAASIFMM
;
A
#
# COMPACT_ATOMS: atom_id res chain seq x y z
N MET A 1 -31.64 3.84 -14.59
CA MET A 1 -30.57 4.85 -14.79
C MET A 1 -29.27 4.27 -14.27
N SER A 2 -28.32 3.99 -15.16
CA SER A 2 -27.03 3.35 -14.85
C SER A 2 -26.10 4.34 -14.13
N PRO A 3 -25.46 3.97 -13.00
CA PRO A 3 -24.47 4.81 -12.32
C PRO A 3 -23.18 5.08 -13.13
N ALA A 4 -23.05 4.49 -14.32
CA ALA A 4 -21.85 4.58 -15.17
C ALA A 4 -21.89 5.70 -16.23
N GLU A 5 -23.02 6.39 -16.40
CA GLU A 5 -23.27 7.31 -17.53
C GLU A 5 -23.47 8.78 -17.15
N ILE A 6 -22.93 9.24 -16.02
CA ILE A 6 -22.78 10.69 -15.81
C ILE A 6 -21.34 11.07 -16.17
N PRO A 7 -21.03 11.39 -17.44
CA PRO A 7 -19.90 12.24 -17.70
C PRO A 7 -20.24 13.58 -17.04
N LEU A 8 -19.58 13.86 -15.91
CA LEU A 8 -19.64 15.20 -15.33
C LEU A 8 -18.95 16.15 -16.32
N LYS A 9 -19.71 16.61 -17.32
CA LYS A 9 -19.34 17.66 -18.27
C LYS A 9 -18.96 18.91 -17.44
N PRO A 10 -17.93 19.69 -17.86
CA PRO A 10 -17.61 20.94 -17.18
C PRO A 10 -18.82 21.88 -17.13
N PRO A 11 -18.84 22.80 -16.14
CA PRO A 11 -20.04 23.47 -15.66
C PRO A 11 -20.52 24.46 -16.69
N THR A 12 -21.68 24.22 -17.27
CA THR A 12 -22.47 25.25 -17.96
C THR A 12 -23.71 25.57 -17.13
N ALA A 13 -24.39 24.56 -16.58
CA ALA A 13 -25.54 24.77 -15.70
C ALA A 13 -25.14 25.28 -14.30
N ALA A 14 -24.11 24.69 -13.68
CA ALA A 14 -23.69 25.09 -12.33
C ALA A 14 -23.02 26.48 -12.30
N THR A 15 -22.26 26.84 -13.34
CA THR A 15 -21.69 28.19 -13.50
C THR A 15 -22.76 29.23 -13.78
N VAL A 16 -23.80 28.90 -14.54
CA VAL A 16 -24.95 29.78 -14.76
C VAL A 16 -25.76 29.96 -13.46
N ALA A 17 -26.00 28.90 -12.68
CA ALA A 17 -26.69 28.99 -11.39
C ALA A 17 -25.88 29.77 -10.31
N ILE A 18 -24.55 29.60 -10.30
CA ILE A 18 -23.65 30.40 -9.45
C ILE A 18 -23.65 31.87 -9.90
N ALA A 19 -23.61 32.13 -11.21
CA ALA A 19 -23.67 33.48 -11.77
C ALA A 19 -25.03 34.16 -11.52
N ALA A 20 -26.11 33.39 -11.43
CA ALA A 20 -27.45 33.84 -11.08
C ALA A 20 -27.66 34.04 -9.55
N GLY A 21 -26.68 33.66 -8.71
CA GLY A 21 -26.76 33.81 -7.26
C GLY A 21 -27.68 32.81 -6.55
N GLU A 22 -28.17 31.79 -7.27
CA GLU A 22 -29.12 30.78 -6.74
C GLU A 22 -28.44 29.73 -5.86
N VAL A 23 -27.15 29.45 -6.09
CA VAL A 23 -26.38 28.42 -5.36
C VAL A 23 -24.96 28.92 -5.10
N SER A 24 -24.46 28.75 -3.87
CA SER A 24 -23.08 29.11 -3.54
C SER A 24 -22.08 28.09 -4.11
N ARG A 25 -20.89 28.56 -4.51
CA ARG A 25 -19.79 27.69 -4.96
C ARG A 25 -19.41 26.62 -3.91
N GLY A 26 -19.56 26.96 -2.63
CA GLY A 26 -19.29 26.04 -1.51
C GLY A 26 -20.25 24.86 -1.47
N GLU A 27 -21.54 25.08 -1.73
CA GLU A 27 -22.56 24.03 -1.77
C GLU A 27 -22.32 23.07 -2.94
N VAL A 28 -21.98 23.59 -4.12
CA VAL A 28 -21.65 22.76 -5.29
C VAL A 28 -20.45 21.85 -5.00
N GLU A 29 -19.39 22.37 -4.38
CA GLU A 29 -18.23 21.57 -3.99
C GLU A 29 -18.55 20.53 -2.90
N GLN A 30 -19.45 20.84 -1.96
CA GLN A 30 -19.88 19.88 -0.95
C GLN A 30 -20.68 18.73 -1.56
N VAL A 31 -21.63 19.02 -2.45
CA VAL A 31 -22.42 18.00 -3.16
C VAL A 31 -21.52 17.13 -4.02
N GLU A 32 -20.57 17.72 -4.76
CA GLU A 32 -19.62 16.95 -5.57
C GLU A 32 -18.80 15.99 -4.69
N ARG A 33 -18.28 16.46 -3.55
CA ARG A 33 -17.55 15.61 -2.61
C ARG A 33 -18.41 14.48 -2.07
N ALA A 34 -19.65 14.77 -1.69
CA ALA A 34 -20.60 13.77 -1.20
C ALA A 34 -20.89 12.68 -2.25
N LEU A 35 -21.03 13.06 -3.53
CA LEU A 35 -21.21 12.10 -4.63
C LEU A 35 -19.98 11.22 -4.86
N ILE A 36 -18.77 11.80 -4.79
CA ILE A 36 -17.52 11.04 -4.90
C ILE A 36 -17.38 10.06 -3.73
N ASP A 37 -17.65 10.51 -2.51
CA ASP A 37 -17.61 9.66 -1.32
C ASP A 37 -18.65 8.53 -1.39
N ALA A 38 -19.87 8.84 -1.83
CA ALA A 38 -20.91 7.84 -2.04
C ALA A 38 -20.47 6.78 -3.06
N SER A 39 -19.80 7.19 -4.13
CA SER A 39 -19.29 6.26 -5.16
C SER A 39 -18.16 5.35 -4.66
N THR A 40 -17.35 5.81 -3.71
CA THR A 40 -16.22 5.03 -3.15
C THR A 40 -16.59 4.23 -1.91
N ARG A 41 -17.78 4.45 -1.33
CA ARG A 41 -18.24 3.85 -0.08
C ARG A 41 -18.05 2.34 -0.03
N VAL A 42 -18.55 1.61 -1.05
CA VAL A 42 -18.56 0.14 -1.02
C VAL A 42 -17.13 -0.43 -1.02
N PRO A 43 -16.24 -0.10 -1.99
CA PRO A 43 -14.88 -0.62 -1.97
C PRO A 43 -14.09 -0.17 -0.74
N VAL A 44 -14.19 1.10 -0.35
CA VAL A 44 -13.43 1.63 0.78
C VAL A 44 -13.84 0.93 2.08
N LEU A 45 -15.13 0.75 2.33
CA LEU A 45 -15.60 0.00 3.50
C LEU A 45 -15.18 -1.46 3.44
N MET A 46 -15.19 -2.11 2.28
CA MET A 46 -14.70 -3.48 2.12
C MET A 46 -13.22 -3.60 2.50
N PHE A 47 -12.37 -2.68 2.03
CA PHE A 47 -10.95 -2.67 2.39
C PHE A 47 -10.73 -2.40 3.87
N TYR A 48 -11.40 -1.41 4.47
CA TYR A 48 -11.24 -1.11 5.90
C TYR A 48 -11.78 -2.23 6.81
N THR A 49 -12.95 -2.80 6.49
CA THR A 49 -13.51 -3.91 7.29
C THR A 49 -12.60 -5.13 7.25
N SER A 50 -12.12 -5.52 6.06
CA SER A 50 -11.11 -6.56 5.92
C SER A 50 -9.83 -6.24 6.69
N ALA A 51 -9.33 -5.00 6.60
CA ALA A 51 -8.13 -4.60 7.29
C ALA A 51 -8.25 -4.68 8.82
N VAL A 52 -9.41 -4.30 9.38
CA VAL A 52 -9.69 -4.44 10.82
C VAL A 52 -9.70 -5.91 11.22
N VAL A 53 -10.33 -6.78 10.44
CA VAL A 53 -10.31 -8.23 10.70
C VAL A 53 -8.87 -8.76 10.72
N TRP A 54 -8.06 -8.39 9.72
CA TRP A 54 -6.65 -8.80 9.67
C TRP A 54 -5.80 -8.17 10.76
N LEU A 55 -6.11 -6.96 11.22
CA LEU A 55 -5.45 -6.33 12.37
C LEU A 55 -5.70 -7.13 13.64
N LEU A 56 -6.94 -7.60 13.87
CA LEU A 56 -7.29 -8.40 15.03
C LEU A 56 -6.58 -9.76 14.98
N ILE A 57 -6.63 -10.46 13.84
CA ILE A 57 -5.94 -11.74 13.64
C ILE A 57 -4.43 -11.56 13.80
N GLY A 58 -3.86 -10.54 13.13
CA GLY A 58 -2.45 -10.22 13.21
C GLY A 58 -2.02 -9.93 14.65
N THR A 59 -2.77 -9.09 15.38
CA THR A 59 -2.45 -8.73 16.76
C THR A 59 -2.51 -9.94 17.68
N LEU A 60 -3.50 -10.83 17.48
CA LEU A 60 -3.61 -12.08 18.22
C LEU A 60 -2.38 -12.97 17.99
N LEU A 61 -1.97 -13.17 16.73
CA LEU A 61 -0.77 -13.96 16.40
C LEU A 61 0.52 -13.31 16.94
N GLY A 62 0.58 -11.98 16.98
CA GLY A 62 1.68 -11.22 17.58
C GLY A 62 1.75 -11.44 19.09
N GLY A 63 0.60 -11.38 19.76
CA GLY A 63 0.48 -11.72 21.18
C GLY A 63 0.94 -13.14 21.48
N LEU A 64 0.50 -14.13 20.68
CA LEU A 64 0.95 -15.52 20.81
C LEU A 64 2.46 -15.66 20.62
N THR A 65 3.04 -14.95 19.64
CA THR A 65 4.49 -14.94 19.42
C THR A 65 5.22 -14.38 20.65
N ALA A 66 4.71 -13.28 21.22
CA ALA A 66 5.28 -12.67 22.41
C ALA A 66 5.22 -13.61 23.63
N PHE A 67 4.07 -14.25 23.89
CA PHE A 67 3.94 -15.23 24.97
C PHE A 67 4.89 -16.42 24.80
N LYS A 68 5.07 -16.93 23.57
CA LYS A 68 6.04 -18.02 23.32
C LYS A 68 7.50 -17.60 23.53
N SER A 69 7.84 -16.33 23.32
CA SER A 69 9.19 -15.83 23.64
C SER A 69 9.43 -15.80 25.16
N HIS A 70 8.39 -15.65 25.98
CA HIS A 70 8.48 -15.73 27.44
C HIS A 70 8.37 -17.16 27.99
N MET A 71 7.53 -18.00 27.37
CA MET A 71 7.30 -19.39 27.77
C MET A 71 7.44 -20.31 26.54
N PRO A 72 8.68 -20.75 26.21
CA PRO A 72 8.96 -21.49 24.99
C PRO A 72 8.19 -22.82 24.86
N ASP A 73 7.96 -23.50 25.99
CA ASP A 73 7.28 -24.80 26.04
C ASP A 73 5.77 -24.73 25.78
N MET A 74 5.20 -23.51 25.80
CA MET A 74 3.78 -23.29 25.53
C MET A 74 3.43 -23.75 24.11
N PHE A 75 2.54 -24.73 23.99
CA PHE A 75 2.14 -25.39 22.73
C PHE A 75 3.27 -26.15 22.00
N ALA A 76 4.30 -26.63 22.71
CA ALA A 76 5.40 -27.40 22.10
C ALA A 76 4.93 -28.69 21.38
N GLY A 77 3.84 -29.32 21.84
CA GLY A 77 3.26 -30.51 21.21
C GLY A 77 2.44 -30.24 19.94
N VAL A 78 2.26 -28.99 19.53
CA VAL A 78 1.40 -28.60 18.41
C VAL A 78 2.23 -28.00 17.28
N SER A 79 2.43 -28.76 16.21
CA SER A 79 3.33 -28.38 15.10
C SER A 79 2.96 -27.04 14.43
N PHE A 80 1.67 -26.72 14.31
CA PHE A 80 1.20 -25.47 13.70
C PHE A 80 1.38 -24.25 14.61
N LEU A 81 1.49 -24.42 15.93
CA LEU A 81 1.70 -23.33 16.90
C LEU A 81 3.17 -23.17 17.30
N THR A 82 4.10 -23.70 16.52
CA THR A 82 5.53 -23.48 16.74
C THR A 82 5.91 -22.02 16.49
N TRP A 83 6.91 -21.51 17.21
CA TRP A 83 7.31 -20.10 17.12
C TRP A 83 7.73 -19.73 15.67
N GLY A 84 8.42 -20.66 15.00
CA GLY A 84 8.84 -20.51 13.61
C GLY A 84 7.71 -20.43 12.59
N ARG A 85 6.47 -20.84 12.93
CA ARG A 85 5.29 -20.67 12.06
C ARG A 85 4.44 -19.47 12.45
N ILE A 86 4.22 -19.25 13.75
CA ILE A 86 3.40 -18.13 14.23
C ILE A 86 4.05 -16.78 13.91
N ARG A 87 5.38 -16.63 14.07
CA ARG A 87 6.05 -15.35 13.80
C ARG A 87 5.92 -14.92 12.33
N PRO A 88 6.24 -15.76 11.34
CA PRO A 88 5.98 -15.43 9.93
C PRO A 88 4.50 -15.17 9.64
N ALA A 89 3.60 -15.98 10.21
CA ALA A 89 2.16 -15.81 10.05
C ALA A 89 1.68 -14.44 10.54
N HIS A 90 2.14 -14.03 11.73
CA HIS A 90 1.87 -12.71 12.30
C HIS A 90 2.40 -11.58 11.40
N MET A 91 3.68 -11.63 11.02
CA MET A 91 4.31 -10.57 10.21
C MET A 91 3.61 -10.40 8.86
N ASN A 92 3.34 -11.48 8.13
CA ASN A 92 2.68 -11.41 6.82
C ASN A 92 1.23 -10.96 6.94
N THR A 93 0.52 -11.40 7.99
CA THR A 93 -0.84 -10.93 8.26
C THR A 93 -0.85 -9.43 8.53
N MET A 94 0.11 -8.91 9.29
CA MET A 94 0.23 -7.48 9.54
C MET A 94 0.56 -6.68 8.28
N LEU A 95 1.47 -7.17 7.44
CA LEU A 95 1.94 -6.44 6.25
C LEU A 95 0.94 -6.50 5.10
N PHE A 96 0.53 -7.70 4.69
CA PHE A 96 -0.37 -7.90 3.55
C PHE A 96 -1.84 -7.86 3.95
N GLY A 97 -2.20 -8.39 5.12
CA GLY A 97 -3.59 -8.41 5.58
C GLY A 97 -4.06 -7.05 6.10
N TRP A 98 -3.33 -6.46 7.06
CA TRP A 98 -3.74 -5.18 7.66
C TRP A 98 -3.19 -3.97 6.91
N ALA A 99 -1.87 -3.76 6.92
CA ALA A 99 -1.25 -2.51 6.48
C ALA A 99 -1.53 -2.22 4.99
N SER A 100 -1.41 -3.22 4.13
CA SER A 100 -1.70 -3.07 2.70
C SER A 100 -3.19 -2.82 2.43
N MET A 101 -4.11 -3.48 3.15
CA MET A 101 -5.55 -3.25 2.96
C MET A 101 -5.98 -1.85 3.42
N VAL A 102 -5.51 -1.39 4.59
CA VAL A 102 -5.73 0.00 5.03
C VAL A 102 -5.13 0.97 4.01
N GLY A 103 -3.91 0.72 3.57
CA GLY A 103 -3.20 1.56 2.62
C GLY A 103 -3.96 1.70 1.31
N ILE A 104 -4.39 0.59 0.71
CA ILE A 104 -5.16 0.58 -0.54
C ILE A 104 -6.52 1.27 -0.35
N GLY A 105 -7.25 0.97 0.73
CA GLY A 105 -8.55 1.61 1.02
C GLY A 105 -8.44 3.13 1.16
N THR A 106 -7.43 3.59 1.90
CA THR A 106 -7.14 5.03 2.06
C THR A 106 -6.76 5.66 0.72
N SER A 107 -5.93 4.98 -0.07
CA SER A 107 -5.48 5.46 -1.38
C SER A 107 -6.63 5.59 -2.38
N ILE A 108 -7.57 4.64 -2.40
CA ILE A 108 -8.76 4.69 -3.27
C ILE A 108 -9.58 5.94 -2.96
N TRP A 109 -9.86 6.17 -1.68
CA TRP A 109 -10.63 7.32 -1.22
C TRP A 109 -9.94 8.65 -1.55
N LEU A 110 -8.65 8.77 -1.26
CA LEU A 110 -7.86 9.97 -1.57
C LEU A 110 -7.78 10.22 -3.08
N MET A 111 -7.51 9.17 -3.87
CA MET A 111 -7.34 9.29 -5.32
C MET A 111 -8.63 9.78 -5.99
N ALA A 112 -9.79 9.24 -5.59
CA ALA A 112 -11.09 9.66 -6.13
C ALA A 112 -11.37 11.15 -5.84
N ARG A 113 -11.12 11.60 -4.61
CA ARG A 113 -11.30 13.00 -4.20
C ARG A 113 -10.36 13.95 -4.94
N LEU A 114 -9.08 13.61 -5.05
CA LEU A 114 -8.08 14.48 -5.66
C LEU A 114 -8.22 14.56 -7.17
N CYS A 115 -8.68 13.50 -7.82
CA CYS A 115 -8.98 13.53 -9.24
C CYS A 115 -10.35 14.14 -9.58
N ARG A 116 -11.18 14.41 -8.55
CA ARG A 116 -12.51 15.04 -8.67
C ARG A 116 -13.44 14.30 -9.65
N THR A 117 -13.45 12.97 -9.55
CA THR A 117 -14.31 12.12 -10.39
C THR A 117 -14.91 11.00 -9.54
N THR A 118 -16.11 10.57 -9.90
CA THR A 118 -16.74 9.40 -9.30
C THR A 118 -15.96 8.15 -9.66
N LEU A 119 -16.09 7.14 -8.79
CA LEU A 119 -15.39 5.88 -8.93
C LEU A 119 -15.79 5.17 -10.22
N ARG A 120 -14.81 4.95 -11.10
CA ARG A 120 -14.99 4.16 -12.33
C ARG A 120 -14.64 2.69 -12.06
N HIS A 121 -15.40 1.79 -12.68
CA HIS A 121 -15.21 0.33 -12.60
C HIS A 121 -15.02 -0.21 -11.16
N PRO A 122 -15.98 0.02 -10.24
CA PRO A 122 -15.87 -0.43 -8.84
C PRO A 122 -15.69 -1.95 -8.70
N LEU A 123 -16.16 -2.74 -9.68
CA LEU A 123 -16.00 -4.19 -9.70
C LEU A 123 -14.53 -4.63 -9.74
N LEU A 124 -13.62 -3.86 -10.36
CA LEU A 124 -12.19 -4.17 -10.36
C LEU A 124 -11.61 -4.13 -8.95
N LEU A 125 -12.04 -3.15 -8.14
CA LEU A 125 -11.61 -3.01 -6.76
C LEU A 125 -12.21 -4.09 -5.86
N VAL A 126 -13.49 -4.43 -6.05
CA VAL A 126 -14.16 -5.49 -5.28
C VAL A 126 -13.53 -6.84 -5.59
N ALA A 127 -13.31 -7.16 -6.87
CA ALA A 127 -12.62 -8.38 -7.29
C ALA A 127 -11.18 -8.40 -6.77
N GLY A 128 -10.44 -7.29 -6.91
CA GLY A 128 -9.09 -7.14 -6.37
C GLY A 128 -9.03 -7.38 -4.86
N ALA A 129 -9.95 -6.80 -4.09
CA ALA A 129 -10.06 -7.01 -2.65
C ALA A 129 -10.40 -8.47 -2.29
N ALA A 130 -11.27 -9.13 -3.07
CA ALA A 130 -11.62 -10.53 -2.87
C ALA A 130 -10.41 -11.45 -3.13
N PHE A 131 -9.71 -11.27 -4.25
CA PHE A 131 -8.49 -12.01 -4.55
C PHE A 131 -7.37 -11.72 -3.53
N TRP A 132 -7.25 -10.49 -3.06
CA TRP A 132 -6.25 -10.15 -2.05
C TRP A 132 -6.51 -10.88 -0.74
N ASN A 133 -7.77 -10.85 -0.25
CA ASN A 133 -8.16 -11.61 0.94
C ASN A 133 -7.92 -13.11 0.75
N LEU A 134 -8.27 -13.66 -0.41
CA LEU A 134 -8.01 -15.06 -0.74
C LEU A 134 -6.50 -15.36 -0.68
N GLY A 135 -5.67 -14.51 -1.29
CA GLY A 135 -4.21 -14.64 -1.27
C GLY A 135 -3.63 -14.62 0.15
N VAL A 136 -4.11 -13.71 1.01
CA VAL A 136 -3.69 -13.65 2.42
C VAL A 136 -4.14 -14.90 3.19
N ILE A 137 -5.38 -15.37 3.02
CA ILE A 137 -5.89 -16.60 3.66
C ILE A 137 -5.06 -17.81 3.23
N VAL A 138 -4.89 -17.99 1.92
CA VAL A 138 -4.16 -19.10 1.31
C VAL A 138 -2.69 -19.07 1.73
N GLY A 139 -2.09 -17.88 1.81
CA GLY A 139 -0.73 -17.68 2.31
C GLY A 139 -0.60 -18.02 3.79
N LEU A 140 -1.52 -17.55 4.63
CA LEU A 140 -1.53 -17.79 6.07
C LEU A 140 -1.70 -19.29 6.39
N VAL A 141 -2.63 -19.96 5.73
CA VAL A 141 -2.81 -21.42 5.85
C VAL A 141 -1.56 -22.16 5.39
N GLY A 142 -0.92 -21.73 4.29
CA GLY A 142 0.34 -22.29 3.82
C GLY A 142 1.48 -22.18 4.83
N ILE A 143 1.61 -21.02 5.49
CA ILE A 143 2.61 -20.84 6.58
C ILE A 143 2.31 -21.82 7.73
N PHE A 144 1.04 -21.94 8.16
CA PHE A 144 0.67 -22.88 9.22
C PHE A 144 0.87 -24.35 8.83
N ALA A 145 0.73 -24.68 7.55
CA ALA A 145 1.06 -26.00 6.99
C ALA A 145 2.58 -26.26 6.94
N GLY A 146 3.42 -25.23 7.12
CA GLY A 146 4.88 -25.34 7.11
C GLY A 146 5.53 -25.07 5.75
N GLN A 147 4.80 -24.49 4.79
CA GLN A 147 5.28 -24.18 3.44
C GLN A 147 5.90 -22.78 3.33
N SER A 148 6.40 -22.22 4.43
CA SER A 148 7.03 -20.89 4.45
C SER A 148 8.29 -20.86 3.59
N THR A 149 8.50 -19.77 2.86
CA THR A 149 9.69 -19.59 1.99
C THR A 149 10.97 -19.27 2.78
N GLY A 150 10.85 -18.82 4.03
CA GLY A 150 11.99 -18.42 4.87
C GLY A 150 12.55 -17.02 4.60
N TYR A 151 12.09 -16.33 3.56
CA TYR A 151 12.48 -14.95 3.28
C TYR A 151 11.59 -13.97 4.05
N GLN A 152 12.21 -13.10 4.85
CA GLN A 152 11.48 -12.16 5.70
C GLN A 152 10.59 -11.22 4.88
N TRP A 153 9.29 -11.18 5.22
CA TRP A 153 8.20 -10.45 4.55
C TRP A 153 7.78 -11.03 3.19
N LEU A 154 8.31 -12.19 2.82
CA LEU A 154 7.92 -12.98 1.66
C LEU A 154 7.65 -14.43 2.02
N GLU A 155 7.28 -14.70 3.28
CA GLU A 155 7.09 -16.06 3.80
C GLU A 155 5.85 -16.74 3.22
N PHE A 156 4.94 -16.00 2.57
CA PHE A 156 3.84 -16.62 1.84
C PHE A 156 4.34 -17.53 0.71
N PRO A 157 3.77 -18.74 0.57
CA PRO A 157 4.13 -19.65 -0.50
C PRO A 157 3.91 -19.05 -1.91
N PRO A 158 4.63 -19.53 -2.94
CA PRO A 158 4.55 -18.97 -4.30
C PRO A 158 3.14 -18.95 -4.92
N TYR A 159 2.28 -19.92 -4.57
CA TYR A 159 0.91 -19.94 -5.07
C TYR A 159 0.05 -18.79 -4.48
N ALA A 160 0.29 -18.41 -3.22
CA ALA A 160 -0.37 -17.26 -2.60
C ALA A 160 0.16 -15.95 -3.21
N ALA A 161 1.45 -15.89 -3.51
CA ALA A 161 2.07 -14.77 -4.21
C ALA A 161 1.46 -14.51 -5.59
N ALA A 162 1.19 -15.56 -6.37
CA ALA A 162 0.52 -15.43 -7.67
C ALA A 162 -0.90 -14.84 -7.53
N ILE A 163 -1.68 -15.27 -6.53
CA ILE A 163 -3.01 -14.73 -6.26
C ILE A 163 -2.92 -13.25 -5.86
N LEU A 164 -1.99 -12.90 -4.97
CA LEU A 164 -1.75 -11.50 -4.56
C LEU A 164 -1.32 -10.62 -5.74
N PHE A 165 -0.52 -11.15 -6.67
CA PHE A 165 -0.12 -10.44 -7.88
C PHE A 165 -1.31 -10.15 -8.80
N VAL A 166 -2.22 -11.11 -8.99
CA VAL A 166 -3.45 -10.89 -9.76
C VAL A 166 -4.34 -9.86 -9.07
N ALA A 167 -4.55 -10.00 -7.76
CA ALA A 167 -5.31 -9.04 -6.96
C ALA A 167 -4.75 -7.61 -7.10
N TYR A 168 -3.44 -7.48 -6.97
CA TYR A 168 -2.74 -6.22 -7.12
C TYR A 168 -2.90 -5.64 -8.53
N SER A 169 -2.75 -6.48 -9.56
CA SER A 169 -2.85 -6.09 -10.96
C SER A 169 -4.21 -5.47 -11.28
N LEU A 170 -5.29 -5.98 -10.70
CA LEU A 170 -6.64 -5.39 -10.80
C LEU A 170 -6.71 -4.01 -10.13
N ILE A 171 -6.12 -3.87 -8.94
CA ILE A 171 -6.14 -2.63 -8.15
C ILE A 171 -5.29 -1.53 -8.80
N VAL A 172 -4.09 -1.85 -9.28
CA VAL A 172 -3.21 -0.88 -9.96
C VAL A 172 -3.79 -0.48 -11.32
N SER A 173 -4.40 -1.40 -12.06
CA SER A 173 -5.11 -1.08 -13.30
C SER A 173 -6.21 -0.06 -13.03
N TRP A 174 -6.97 -0.25 -11.94
CA TRP A 174 -7.94 0.74 -11.50
C TRP A 174 -7.26 2.08 -11.18
N ALA A 175 -6.18 2.10 -10.40
CA ALA A 175 -5.51 3.34 -9.99
C ALA A 175 -5.01 4.17 -11.20
N VAL A 176 -4.43 3.49 -12.20
CA VAL A 176 -3.95 4.11 -13.45
C VAL A 176 -5.13 4.63 -14.28
N LEU A 177 -6.19 3.84 -14.47
CA LEU A 177 -7.40 4.28 -15.18
C LEU A 177 -8.02 5.50 -14.50
N MET A 178 -8.08 5.48 -13.17
CA MET A 178 -8.62 6.59 -12.39
C MET A 178 -7.83 7.87 -12.68
N PHE A 179 -6.50 7.79 -12.58
CA PHE A 179 -5.63 8.94 -12.82
C PHE A 179 -5.70 9.44 -14.27
N ARG A 180 -5.82 8.54 -15.25
CA ARG A 180 -5.93 8.87 -16.68
C ARG A 180 -7.20 9.67 -17.01
N PHE A 181 -8.29 9.42 -16.28
CA PHE A 181 -9.58 10.07 -16.47
C PHE A 181 -9.89 11.15 -15.41
N ARG A 182 -8.86 11.64 -14.71
CA ARG A 182 -9.00 12.75 -13.78
C ARG A 182 -9.49 14.02 -14.48
N ARG A 183 -10.15 14.90 -13.74
CA ARG A 183 -10.43 16.26 -14.23
C ARG A 183 -9.14 17.07 -14.39
N GLU A 184 -9.16 18.00 -15.33
CA GLU A 184 -8.05 18.91 -15.60
C GLU A 184 -7.68 19.75 -14.37
N GLY A 185 -6.41 20.12 -14.26
CA GLY A 185 -5.86 20.88 -13.14
C GLY A 185 -4.53 20.33 -12.64
N HIS A 186 -4.00 20.95 -11.59
CA HIS A 186 -2.75 20.57 -10.95
C HIS A 186 -2.85 19.20 -10.27
N ILE A 187 -1.77 18.44 -10.36
CA ILE A 187 -1.64 17.15 -9.68
C ILE A 187 -1.08 17.43 -8.29
N TYR A 188 -1.81 17.04 -7.26
CA TYR A 188 -1.40 17.24 -5.87
C TYR A 188 -0.24 16.34 -5.49
N ILE A 189 0.62 16.79 -4.57
CA ILE A 189 1.74 15.99 -4.08
C ILE A 189 1.28 14.65 -3.46
N THR A 190 0.12 14.63 -2.80
CA THR A 190 -0.50 13.37 -2.35
C THR A 190 -0.68 12.37 -3.50
N GLN A 191 -1.13 12.82 -4.67
CA GLN A 191 -1.29 11.92 -5.83
C GLN A 191 0.05 11.40 -6.34
N TRP A 192 1.14 12.17 -6.22
CA TRP A 192 2.48 11.73 -6.60
C TRP A 192 2.91 10.55 -5.75
N TYR A 193 2.78 10.67 -4.43
CA TYR A 193 3.09 9.59 -3.50
C TYR A 193 2.20 8.36 -3.67
N LEU A 194 0.88 8.55 -3.85
CA LEU A 194 -0.03 7.42 -4.07
C LEU A 194 0.26 6.68 -5.37
N LEU A 195 0.47 7.41 -6.47
CA LEU A 195 0.86 6.80 -7.74
C LEU A 195 2.25 6.17 -7.67
N GLY A 196 3.21 6.82 -7.03
CA GLY A 196 4.53 6.26 -6.77
C GLY A 196 4.41 4.89 -6.09
N ALA A 197 3.65 4.81 -5.00
CA ALA A 197 3.38 3.54 -4.31
C ALA A 197 2.80 2.48 -5.24
N PHE A 198 1.76 2.84 -6.01
CA PHE A 198 1.09 1.92 -6.94
C PHE A 198 1.96 1.49 -8.13
N LEU A 199 2.96 2.28 -8.52
CA LEU A 199 3.84 1.95 -9.64
C LEU A 199 5.13 1.24 -9.19
N TRP A 200 5.63 1.56 -8.01
CA TRP A 200 6.84 0.94 -7.46
C TRP A 200 6.56 -0.47 -6.95
N PHE A 201 5.46 -0.71 -6.24
CA PHE A 201 5.18 -2.03 -5.67
C PHE A 201 5.23 -3.21 -6.66
N PRO A 202 4.65 -3.17 -7.88
CA PRO A 202 4.73 -4.30 -8.81
C PRO A 202 6.16 -4.53 -9.31
N TRP A 203 6.97 -3.47 -9.45
CA TRP A 203 8.41 -3.62 -9.72
C TRP A 203 9.12 -4.29 -8.56
N LEU A 204 8.91 -3.80 -7.33
CA LEU A 204 9.54 -4.32 -6.12
C LEU A 204 9.19 -5.80 -5.90
N TYR A 205 7.90 -6.11 -5.94
CA TYR A 205 7.39 -7.45 -5.74
C TYR A 205 7.81 -8.38 -6.89
N GLY A 206 7.60 -7.97 -8.13
CA GLY A 206 7.94 -8.77 -9.32
C GLY A 206 9.43 -9.07 -9.45
N ALA A 207 10.30 -8.06 -9.28
CA ALA A 207 11.74 -8.25 -9.34
C ALA A 207 12.23 -9.20 -8.23
N THR A 208 11.69 -9.07 -7.02
CA THR A 208 12.06 -9.94 -5.90
C THR A 208 11.57 -11.37 -6.10
N GLN A 209 10.33 -11.55 -6.55
CA GLN A 209 9.80 -12.88 -6.87
C GLN A 209 10.61 -13.55 -7.97
N MET A 210 11.00 -12.80 -9.01
CA MET A 210 11.86 -13.29 -10.08
C MET A 210 13.23 -13.72 -9.55
N MET A 211 13.89 -12.87 -8.76
CA MET A 211 15.26 -13.10 -8.29
C MET A 211 15.38 -14.09 -7.13
N LEU A 212 14.30 -14.41 -6.41
CA LEU A 212 14.32 -15.38 -5.31
C LEU A 212 13.69 -16.74 -5.66
N PHE A 213 12.70 -16.79 -6.56
CA PHE A 213 11.92 -18.01 -6.80
C PHE A 213 11.94 -18.52 -8.24
N VAL A 214 12.05 -17.63 -9.24
CA VAL A 214 12.00 -18.03 -10.67
C VAL A 214 13.40 -18.26 -11.23
N VAL A 215 14.27 -17.26 -11.11
CA VAL A 215 15.69 -17.32 -11.46
C VAL A 215 16.48 -16.95 -10.21
N PRO A 216 16.63 -17.88 -9.26
CA PRO A 216 17.16 -17.58 -7.94
C PRO A 216 18.61 -17.15 -8.01
N VAL A 217 18.89 -15.94 -7.53
CA VAL A 217 20.26 -15.51 -7.23
C VAL A 217 20.85 -16.40 -6.13
N GLN A 218 22.16 -16.51 -6.05
CA GLN A 218 22.82 -17.47 -5.16
C GLN A 218 23.57 -16.79 -4.01
N GLY A 219 23.69 -17.51 -2.91
CA GLY A 219 24.47 -17.10 -1.75
C GLY A 219 24.03 -15.77 -1.15
N VAL A 220 25.00 -14.92 -0.88
CA VAL A 220 24.84 -13.66 -0.14
C VAL A 220 23.87 -12.68 -0.84
N MET A 221 23.74 -12.77 -2.17
CA MET A 221 22.81 -11.91 -2.93
C MET A 221 21.34 -12.16 -2.62
N GLN A 222 20.95 -13.36 -2.17
CA GLN A 222 19.56 -13.62 -1.77
C GLN A 222 19.14 -12.75 -0.58
N ALA A 223 20.05 -12.57 0.38
CA ALA A 223 19.83 -11.72 1.53
C ALA A 223 19.78 -10.24 1.15
N ALA A 224 20.63 -9.78 0.22
CA ALA A 224 20.53 -8.41 -0.32
C ALA A 224 19.18 -8.16 -0.99
N VAL A 225 18.72 -9.08 -1.84
CA VAL A 225 17.42 -8.96 -2.54
C VAL A 225 16.26 -8.97 -1.53
N ASN A 226 16.29 -9.85 -0.53
CA ASN A 226 15.26 -9.91 0.50
C ASN A 226 15.18 -8.62 1.32
N TRP A 227 16.33 -8.08 1.76
CA TRP A 227 16.34 -6.84 2.53
C TRP A 227 16.04 -5.60 1.70
N TRP A 228 16.42 -5.59 0.41
CA TRP A 228 15.98 -4.59 -0.53
C TRP A 228 14.45 -4.58 -0.62
N PHE A 229 13.83 -5.74 -0.80
CA PHE A 229 12.37 -5.86 -0.85
C PHE A 229 11.72 -5.38 0.45
N ALA A 230 12.15 -5.90 1.60
CA ALA A 230 11.55 -5.55 2.89
C ALA A 230 11.64 -4.03 3.12
N ASN A 231 12.80 -3.44 2.88
CA ASN A 231 12.97 -2.00 3.02
C ASN A 231 12.04 -1.21 2.09
N ASN A 232 12.00 -1.58 0.81
CA ASN A 232 11.16 -0.89 -0.18
C ASN A 232 9.66 -1.11 0.06
N PHE A 233 9.26 -2.26 0.59
CA PHE A 233 7.89 -2.50 1.02
C PHE A 233 7.47 -1.53 2.13
N MET A 234 8.38 -1.26 3.08
CA MET A 234 8.09 -0.29 4.15
C MET A 234 8.07 1.15 3.61
N PHE A 235 9.06 1.54 2.81
CA PHE A 235 9.18 2.94 2.34
C PHE A 235 8.33 3.18 1.08
N LEU A 236 8.71 2.61 -0.05
CA LEU A 236 8.07 2.92 -1.33
C LEU A 236 6.62 2.43 -1.40
N TRP A 237 6.23 1.36 -0.71
CA TRP A 237 4.83 0.95 -0.66
C TRP A 237 4.07 1.61 0.50
N LEU A 238 4.28 1.18 1.74
CA LEU A 238 3.50 1.68 2.88
C LEU A 238 3.80 3.14 3.23
N GLY A 239 5.08 3.51 3.24
CA GLY A 239 5.55 4.85 3.60
C GLY A 239 5.09 5.91 2.62
N SER A 240 5.08 5.60 1.33
CA SER A 240 4.53 6.51 0.30
C SER A 240 3.04 6.73 0.48
N ILE A 241 2.26 5.66 0.73
CA ILE A 241 0.83 5.81 1.04
C ILE A 241 0.62 6.63 2.31
N GLY A 242 1.41 6.38 3.35
CA GLY A 242 1.38 7.10 4.62
C GLY A 242 1.70 8.59 4.45
N LEU A 243 2.79 8.92 3.75
CA LEU A 243 3.19 10.30 3.45
C LEU A 243 2.14 11.01 2.59
N GLY A 244 1.66 10.36 1.53
CA GLY A 244 0.59 10.90 0.68
C GLY A 244 -0.66 11.24 1.51
N THR A 245 -1.05 10.32 2.40
CA THR A 245 -2.16 10.52 3.34
C THR A 245 -1.90 11.68 4.29
N ALA A 246 -0.70 11.79 4.86
CA ALA A 246 -0.31 12.89 5.74
C ALA A 246 -0.37 14.25 5.03
N TYR A 247 0.14 14.34 3.79
CA TYR A 247 0.06 15.54 2.96
C TYR A 247 -1.38 15.99 2.65
N TYR A 248 -2.35 15.09 2.72
CA TYR A 248 -3.76 15.43 2.58
C TYR A 248 -4.41 15.76 3.93
N MET A 249 -4.24 14.88 4.93
CA MET A 249 -4.98 14.93 6.20
C MET A 249 -4.48 16.05 7.11
N ILE A 250 -3.17 16.26 7.24
CA ILE A 250 -2.62 17.27 8.16
C ILE A 250 -3.09 18.69 7.78
N PRO A 251 -2.91 19.16 6.53
CA PRO A 251 -3.43 20.47 6.12
C PRO A 251 -4.94 20.58 6.27
N LYS A 252 -5.66 19.49 5.98
CA LYS A 252 -7.13 19.46 6.03
C LYS A 252 -7.68 19.57 7.44
N VAL A 253 -7.06 18.92 8.41
CA VAL A 253 -7.46 18.96 9.83
C VAL A 253 -7.08 20.30 10.46
N ILE A 254 -5.90 20.83 10.14
CA ILE A 254 -5.41 22.10 10.71
C ILE A 254 -6.07 23.31 10.03
N GLY A 255 -6.63 23.15 8.84
CA GLY A 255 -7.22 24.25 8.07
C GLY A 255 -6.19 25.22 7.49
N ARG A 256 -4.92 24.79 7.39
CA ARG A 256 -3.82 25.58 6.81
C ARG A 256 -3.35 24.96 5.50
N PRO A 257 -2.98 25.77 4.49
CA PRO A 257 -2.40 25.24 3.26
C PRO A 257 -1.03 24.60 3.53
N VAL A 258 -0.59 23.73 2.60
CA VAL A 258 0.77 23.18 2.63
C VAL A 258 1.77 24.34 2.50
N TYR A 259 2.73 24.41 3.42
CA TYR A 259 3.64 25.55 3.56
C TYR A 259 4.44 25.86 2.28
N SER A 260 5.14 24.87 1.71
CA SER A 260 5.92 25.04 0.49
C SER A 260 5.72 23.86 -0.46
N TYR A 261 5.16 24.14 -1.63
CA TYR A 261 4.95 23.13 -2.66
C TYR A 261 6.25 22.65 -3.30
N HIS A 262 7.22 23.56 -3.46
CA HIS A 262 8.55 23.22 -3.97
C HIS A 262 9.29 22.27 -3.03
N LEU A 263 9.21 22.51 -1.72
CA LEU A 263 9.83 21.62 -0.74
C LEU A 263 9.15 20.25 -0.72
N ALA A 264 7.82 20.20 -0.88
CA ALA A 264 7.09 18.95 -1.01
C ALA A 264 7.50 18.14 -2.26
N ALA A 265 7.75 18.83 -3.38
CA ALA A 265 8.25 18.20 -4.60
C ALA A 265 9.70 17.69 -4.46
N ILE A 266 10.59 18.47 -3.85
CA ILE A 266 11.96 18.03 -3.54
C ILE A 266 11.92 16.81 -2.62
N GLY A 267 11.12 16.86 -1.55
CA GLY A 267 10.93 15.75 -0.63
C GLY A 267 10.46 14.48 -1.33
N PHE A 268 9.49 14.58 -2.24
CA PHE A 268 9.05 13.43 -3.05
C PHE A 268 10.17 12.85 -3.90
N TRP A 269 10.94 13.69 -4.61
CA TRP A 269 11.99 13.18 -5.48
C TRP A 269 13.15 12.58 -4.67
N THR A 270 13.58 13.23 -3.59
CA THR A 270 14.56 12.67 -2.65
C THR A 270 14.07 11.31 -2.13
N TYR A 271 12.81 11.21 -1.73
CA TYR A 271 12.20 9.95 -1.29
C TYR A 271 12.22 8.87 -2.38
N ALA A 272 11.83 9.22 -3.60
CA ALA A 272 11.79 8.30 -4.74
C ALA A 272 13.19 7.79 -5.13
N PHE A 273 14.21 8.66 -5.09
CA PHE A 273 15.58 8.31 -5.46
C PHE A 273 16.29 7.50 -4.38
N PHE A 274 16.23 7.95 -3.12
CA PHE A 274 17.02 7.35 -2.04
C PHE A 274 16.29 6.24 -1.29
N GLY A 275 14.95 6.23 -1.28
CA GLY A 275 14.15 5.24 -0.54
C GLY A 275 14.46 3.79 -0.87
N SER A 276 14.85 3.50 -2.12
CA SER A 276 15.20 2.15 -2.54
C SER A 276 16.58 1.68 -2.05
N TRP A 277 17.47 2.61 -1.73
CA TRP A 277 18.85 2.32 -1.39
C TRP A 277 19.07 2.05 0.10
N THR A 278 18.10 2.37 0.97
CA THR A 278 18.26 2.30 2.43
C THR A 278 18.18 0.88 3.01
N GLY A 279 18.04 -0.15 2.19
CA GLY A 279 17.87 -1.54 2.65
C GLY A 279 19.14 -2.25 3.13
N MET A 280 20.31 -1.93 2.55
CA MET A 280 21.54 -2.69 2.82
C MET A 280 22.16 -2.40 4.19
N GLN A 281 21.75 -1.33 4.87
CA GLN A 281 22.20 -1.03 6.24
C GLN A 281 21.86 -2.13 7.26
N ARG A 282 20.93 -3.03 6.94
CA ARG A 282 20.61 -4.21 7.78
C ARG A 282 21.61 -5.35 7.66
N LEU A 283 22.57 -5.20 6.75
CA LEU A 283 23.58 -6.20 6.41
C LEU A 283 24.99 -5.76 6.85
N VAL A 284 25.07 -4.76 7.74
CA VAL A 284 26.30 -4.34 8.41
C VAL A 284 26.95 -5.56 9.07
N ASP A 285 28.27 -5.66 8.94
CA ASP A 285 29.10 -6.78 9.41
C ASP A 285 28.79 -8.14 8.74
N GLY A 286 27.96 -8.16 7.70
CA GLY A 286 27.73 -9.34 6.88
C GLY A 286 28.80 -9.52 5.78
N PRO A 287 28.78 -10.66 5.05
CA PRO A 287 29.73 -10.96 3.98
C PRO A 287 29.43 -10.19 2.67
N PHE A 288 29.12 -8.90 2.75
CA PHE A 288 28.74 -8.05 1.62
C PHE A 288 29.86 -7.06 1.26
N PRO A 289 29.95 -6.65 -0.01
CA PRO A 289 30.84 -5.57 -0.41
C PRO A 289 30.57 -4.30 0.42
N ALA A 290 31.61 -3.75 1.05
CA ALA A 290 31.48 -2.59 1.93
C ALA A 290 30.80 -1.38 1.25
N TRP A 291 31.00 -1.20 -0.06
CA TRP A 291 30.38 -0.12 -0.83
C TRP A 291 28.85 -0.18 -0.84
N MET A 292 28.24 -1.38 -0.82
CA MET A 292 26.77 -1.54 -0.81
C MET A 292 26.19 -1.02 0.50
N ILE A 293 26.88 -1.34 1.60
CA ILE A 293 26.48 -0.95 2.95
C ILE A 293 26.67 0.55 3.12
N THR A 294 27.84 1.10 2.75
CA THR A 294 28.11 2.54 2.90
C THR A 294 27.20 3.39 2.02
N ALA A 295 26.89 2.96 0.79
CA ALA A 295 25.91 3.64 -0.06
C ALA A 295 24.50 3.64 0.57
N SER A 296 24.09 2.53 1.19
CA SER A 296 22.81 2.47 1.90
C SER A 296 22.76 3.36 3.13
N ILE A 297 23.85 3.46 3.90
CA ILE A 297 23.93 4.35 5.06
C ILE A 297 23.85 5.81 4.60
N ALA A 298 24.58 6.18 3.55
CA ALA A 298 24.52 7.53 2.98
C ALA A 298 23.10 7.88 2.48
N ALA A 299 22.43 6.96 1.78
CA ALA A 299 21.05 7.14 1.34
C ALA A 299 20.08 7.33 2.52
N SER A 300 20.28 6.59 3.63
CA SER A 300 19.46 6.75 4.83
C SER A 300 19.63 8.14 5.46
N ILE A 301 20.85 8.69 5.46
CA ILE A 301 21.13 10.04 5.96
C ILE A 301 20.45 11.09 5.07
N PHE A 302 20.47 10.94 3.74
CA PHE A 302 19.78 11.86 2.82
C PHE A 302 18.25 11.84 2.93
N MET A 303 17.69 10.80 3.55
CA MET A 303 16.25 10.65 3.75
C MET A 303 15.74 11.24 5.07
N MET A 304 16.62 11.56 6.01
CA MET A 304 16.29 12.18 7.31
C MET A 304 16.12 13.69 7.17
#